data_AF-A0AAF5PPT4-F1
#
_entry.id   AF-A0AAF5PPT4-F1
#
_cell.length_a   1.000
_cell.length_b   1.000
_cell.length_c   1.000
_cell.angle_alpha   90.00
_cell.angle_beta   90.00
_cell.angle_gamma   90.00
#
_symmetry.space_group_name_H-M   'P 1'
#
loop_
_entity.id
_entity.type
_entity.pdbx_description
1 polymer ?
#
loop_
_entity_poly.entity_id
_entity_poly.type
_entity_poly.pdbx_seq_one_letter_code
_entity_poly.pdbx_strand_id
1 'polypeptide(L)'
;MRTWLLFCFLVLMSVRECLSMKNEYDMNQNNAGKRRRTEFGISFPTQTISKAANGAKHKDRGHSNKSKGLSTTENIVSRSQQRDVVIGAPDLSDVCFRVYNECIIISAQPYERKVNMQLEQCKQRCMQSQSGIYSCRSLVYDVANEICDFFTRQGDQPPAKLLKYYEHSYLEPTFADGYGKLSNTILLNVSTKEDTNQKTCKEGTVTKYLRTPGFKLDSVSQIDLKAYNLDACIDACTNNIDDKGRSFGCRSFVYDENGCSLFREVATPRGARQLKPNLYANYYEKICVEDDLISSECQSVNRFPQMILVGFAEAVVTARSFMRCFENCLKSRQLFAMNCTSALYFYEELEQNCILNSENRQTQENLFVEENTDIVDYFEISCPLKKQKKVVDDLLFKS
;
A
#
# COMPACT_ATOMS: atom_id res chain seq x y z
N MET A 1 -36.47 -34.07 12.98
CA MET A 1 -36.05 -34.54 11.64
C MET A 1 -36.61 -33.70 10.47
N ARG A 2 -37.80 -33.09 10.56
CA ARG A 2 -38.36 -32.25 9.47
C ARG A 2 -37.67 -30.89 9.24
N THR A 3 -37.10 -30.27 10.27
CA THR A 3 -36.44 -28.95 10.18
C THR A 3 -35.04 -28.99 9.56
N TRP A 4 -34.32 -30.11 9.66
CA TRP A 4 -33.02 -30.31 9.02
C TRP A 4 -33.13 -30.49 7.50
N LEU A 5 -34.17 -31.17 7.03
CA LEU A 5 -34.44 -31.34 5.60
C LEU A 5 -34.79 -30.00 4.93
N LEU A 6 -35.56 -29.13 5.59
CA LEU A 6 -35.88 -27.79 5.10
C LEU A 6 -34.64 -26.89 4.94
N PHE A 7 -33.69 -26.95 5.88
CA PHE A 7 -32.42 -26.24 5.77
C PHE A 7 -31.56 -26.74 4.61
N CYS A 8 -31.46 -28.06 4.41
CA CYS A 8 -30.74 -28.61 3.25
C CYS A 8 -31.40 -28.25 1.91
N PHE A 9 -32.73 -28.20 1.85
CA PHE A 9 -33.46 -27.79 0.64
C PHE A 9 -33.26 -26.30 0.30
N LEU A 10 -33.25 -25.41 1.30
CA LEU A 10 -33.00 -23.98 1.08
C LEU A 10 -31.57 -23.71 0.62
N VAL A 11 -30.58 -24.40 1.20
CA VAL A 11 -29.17 -24.32 0.75
C VAL A 11 -29.01 -24.87 -0.67
N LEU A 12 -29.65 -26.00 -1.00
CA LEU A 12 -29.62 -26.57 -2.36
C LEU A 12 -30.33 -25.69 -3.39
N MET A 13 -31.40 -24.98 -3.02
CA MET A 13 -32.07 -24.03 -3.91
C MET A 13 -31.23 -22.78 -4.17
N SER A 14 -30.61 -22.22 -3.11
CA SER A 14 -29.69 -21.08 -3.22
C SER A 14 -28.47 -21.39 -4.09
N VAL A 15 -27.86 -22.58 -3.94
CA VAL A 15 -26.76 -23.04 -4.81
C VAL A 15 -27.22 -23.15 -6.28
N ARG A 16 -28.45 -23.61 -6.52
CA ARG A 16 -29.00 -23.83 -7.86
C ARG A 16 -29.35 -22.53 -8.59
N GLU A 17 -29.85 -21.51 -7.88
CA GLU A 17 -30.09 -20.17 -8.42
C GLU A 17 -28.78 -19.49 -8.84
N CYS A 18 -27.74 -19.59 -8.02
CA CYS A 18 -26.44 -18.99 -8.35
C CYS A 18 -25.67 -19.75 -9.45
N LEU A 19 -25.86 -21.08 -9.56
CA LEU A 19 -25.37 -21.87 -10.72
C LEU A 19 -26.10 -21.52 -12.02
N SER A 20 -27.34 -21.04 -11.97
CA SER A 20 -28.08 -20.60 -13.15
C SER A 20 -27.42 -19.39 -13.83
N MET A 21 -26.89 -18.45 -13.05
CA MET A 21 -26.15 -17.29 -13.57
C MET A 21 -24.85 -17.66 -14.31
N LYS A 22 -24.24 -18.80 -13.97
CA LYS A 22 -23.07 -19.33 -14.70
C LYS A 22 -23.44 -19.80 -16.11
N ASN A 23 -24.62 -20.41 -16.26
CA ASN A 23 -25.05 -21.04 -17.51
C ASN A 23 -25.65 -20.05 -18.54
N GLU A 24 -26.19 -18.91 -18.08
CA GLU A 24 -26.85 -17.94 -18.96
C GLU A 24 -25.86 -17.20 -19.90
N TYR A 25 -24.59 -17.08 -19.49
CA TYR A 25 -23.54 -16.46 -20.31
C TYR A 25 -22.94 -17.42 -21.36
N ASP A 26 -22.81 -18.71 -21.05
CA ASP A 26 -22.37 -19.73 -22.03
C ASP A 26 -23.33 -19.82 -23.22
N MET A 27 -24.63 -19.58 -23.00
CA MET A 27 -25.62 -19.44 -24.07
C MET A 27 -25.44 -18.15 -24.90
N ASN A 28 -25.02 -17.05 -24.27
CA ASN A 28 -24.84 -15.76 -24.96
C ASN A 28 -23.53 -15.68 -25.78
N GLN A 29 -22.45 -16.36 -25.38
CA GLN A 29 -21.24 -16.48 -26.21
C GLN A 29 -21.48 -17.33 -27.47
N ASN A 30 -22.28 -18.39 -27.37
CA ASN A 30 -22.59 -19.26 -28.50
C ASN A 30 -23.45 -18.57 -29.58
N ASN A 31 -24.22 -17.52 -29.22
CA ASN A 31 -25.00 -16.73 -30.16
C ASN A 31 -24.23 -15.57 -30.81
N ALA A 32 -23.10 -15.13 -30.23
CA ALA A 32 -22.25 -14.08 -30.80
C ALA A 32 -21.23 -14.60 -31.85
N GLY A 33 -20.98 -15.90 -31.91
CA GLY A 33 -19.96 -16.53 -32.78
C GLY A 33 -20.33 -16.70 -34.26
N LYS A 34 -21.51 -16.25 -34.73
CA LYS A 34 -21.99 -16.55 -36.09
C LYS A 34 -22.19 -15.36 -37.04
N ARG A 35 -21.79 -14.14 -36.66
CA ARG A 35 -21.78 -12.98 -37.57
C ARG A 35 -20.59 -12.07 -37.34
N ARG A 36 -19.50 -12.29 -38.07
CA ARG A 36 -18.64 -11.26 -38.70
C ARG A 36 -17.41 -11.93 -39.32
N ARG A 37 -17.48 -12.12 -40.64
CA ARG A 37 -16.33 -12.29 -41.54
C ARG A 37 -16.58 -11.33 -42.69
N THR A 38 -15.99 -10.14 -42.61
CA THR A 38 -15.71 -9.28 -43.77
C THR A 38 -14.63 -8.27 -43.37
N GLU A 39 -13.65 -8.18 -44.25
CA GLU A 39 -12.43 -7.39 -44.19
C GLU A 39 -12.68 -5.88 -44.40
N PHE A 40 -11.56 -5.14 -44.40
CA PHE A 40 -11.32 -3.72 -44.72
C PHE A 40 -11.49 -2.77 -43.52
N GLY A 41 -10.60 -1.83 -43.26
CA GLY A 41 -9.50 -1.28 -44.04
C GLY A 41 -9.18 0.09 -43.43
N ILE A 42 -7.91 0.44 -43.38
CA ILE A 42 -7.38 1.66 -42.74
C ILE A 42 -7.89 2.92 -43.47
N SER A 43 -8.41 3.91 -42.72
CA SER A 43 -8.22 5.34 -43.05
C SER A 43 -8.51 6.25 -41.85
N PHE A 44 -7.53 7.10 -41.53
CA PHE A 44 -7.70 8.30 -40.70
C PHE A 44 -8.25 9.45 -41.55
N PRO A 45 -9.03 10.36 -40.96
CA PRO A 45 -8.97 11.75 -41.38
C PRO A 45 -8.59 12.68 -40.21
N THR A 46 -7.54 13.44 -40.49
CA THR A 46 -7.10 14.66 -39.82
C THR A 46 -8.16 15.76 -39.99
N GLN A 47 -8.46 16.52 -38.95
CA GLN A 47 -8.90 17.91 -39.12
C GLN A 47 -8.35 18.81 -38.01
N THR A 48 -7.54 19.76 -38.46
CA THR A 48 -6.98 20.90 -37.75
C THR A 48 -7.92 22.08 -37.95
N ILE A 49 -8.39 22.74 -36.88
CA ILE A 49 -8.69 24.19 -36.92
C ILE A 49 -8.24 24.83 -35.59
N SER A 50 -7.53 25.93 -35.74
CA SER A 50 -6.78 26.69 -34.75
C SER A 50 -7.50 27.97 -34.30
N LYS A 51 -7.17 28.41 -33.08
CA LYS A 51 -7.06 29.81 -32.57
C LYS A 51 -8.35 30.63 -32.36
N ALA A 52 -8.55 31.14 -31.14
CA ALA A 52 -8.13 32.49 -30.76
C ALA A 52 -8.32 32.74 -29.24
N ALA A 53 -7.28 33.30 -28.63
CA ALA A 53 -7.30 33.86 -27.28
C ALA A 53 -7.69 35.34 -27.32
N ASN A 54 -8.32 35.84 -26.26
CA ASN A 54 -8.23 37.24 -25.83
C ASN A 54 -8.48 37.31 -24.32
N GLY A 55 -7.54 37.90 -23.58
CA GLY A 55 -7.67 38.26 -22.18
C GLY A 55 -7.87 39.77 -22.00
N ALA A 56 -8.47 40.18 -20.88
CA ALA A 56 -8.28 41.50 -20.29
C ALA A 56 -8.77 41.58 -18.83
N LYS A 57 -7.79 41.72 -17.92
CA LYS A 57 -7.63 42.64 -16.79
C LYS A 57 -8.75 42.90 -15.76
N HIS A 58 -8.36 42.60 -14.51
CA HIS A 58 -8.60 43.25 -13.20
C HIS A 58 -9.34 44.59 -13.11
N LYS A 59 -10.20 44.71 -12.08
CA LYS A 59 -10.35 45.90 -11.24
C LYS A 59 -10.79 45.56 -9.80
N ASP A 60 -9.99 46.02 -8.84
CA ASP A 60 -10.26 46.04 -7.40
C ASP A 60 -11.47 46.91 -7.02
N ARG A 61 -12.17 46.51 -5.96
CA ARG A 61 -12.79 47.43 -4.98
C ARG A 61 -13.11 46.68 -3.68
N GLY A 62 -12.31 46.94 -2.65
CA GLY A 62 -12.64 46.59 -1.28
C GLY A 62 -13.66 47.56 -0.67
N HIS A 63 -14.51 47.06 0.21
CA HIS A 63 -15.05 47.80 1.35
C HIS A 63 -15.37 46.82 2.49
N SER A 64 -14.70 47.06 3.61
CA SER A 64 -14.94 46.48 4.93
C SER A 64 -16.17 47.14 5.55
N ASN A 65 -17.03 46.37 6.24
CA ASN A 65 -17.75 46.86 7.42
C ASN A 65 -18.28 45.71 8.31
N LYS A 66 -17.66 45.62 9.49
CA LYS A 66 -18.22 45.36 10.82
C LYS A 66 -19.30 44.29 10.99
N SER A 67 -18.88 43.20 11.63
CA SER A 67 -19.68 42.24 12.36
C SER A 67 -20.50 42.88 13.49
N LYS A 68 -21.81 42.62 13.50
CA LYS A 68 -22.68 42.60 14.68
C LYS A 68 -23.35 41.23 14.70
N GLY A 69 -23.18 40.53 15.81
CA GLY A 69 -23.64 39.15 15.95
C GLY A 69 -25.16 39.03 15.96
N LEU A 70 -25.63 37.94 15.39
CA LEU A 70 -26.86 37.29 15.81
C LEU A 70 -26.72 35.77 15.59
N SER A 71 -26.79 35.05 16.70
CA SER A 71 -26.75 33.60 16.81
C SER A 71 -27.97 32.97 16.14
N THR A 72 -27.78 31.93 15.33
CA THR A 72 -28.62 30.72 15.32
C THR A 72 -27.91 29.58 14.58
N THR A 73 -27.34 28.66 15.36
CA THR A 73 -27.27 27.21 15.13
C THR A 73 -27.18 26.70 13.69
N GLU A 74 -25.96 26.54 13.18
CA GLU A 74 -25.62 25.45 12.26
C GLU A 74 -24.75 24.47 13.04
N ASN A 75 -25.28 23.27 13.27
CA ASN A 75 -24.51 22.16 13.83
C ASN A 75 -23.40 21.79 12.84
N ILE A 76 -22.20 22.31 13.12
CA ILE A 76 -20.95 21.86 12.53
C ILE A 76 -20.78 20.41 12.97
N VAL A 77 -21.17 19.47 12.11
CA VAL A 77 -20.86 18.06 12.27
C VAL A 77 -19.34 17.93 12.23
N SER A 78 -18.77 17.53 13.36
CA SER A 78 -17.34 17.33 13.55
C SER A 78 -16.80 16.34 12.52
N ARG A 79 -15.74 16.74 11.81
CA ARG A 79 -14.98 15.96 10.81
C ARG A 79 -14.15 14.82 11.41
N SER A 80 -14.57 14.30 12.57
CA SER A 80 -13.88 13.29 13.37
C SER A 80 -14.73 12.04 13.63
N GLN A 81 -15.74 11.77 12.80
CA GLN A 81 -16.33 10.43 12.75
C GLN A 81 -15.33 9.47 12.10
N GLN A 82 -14.35 9.09 12.90
CA GLN A 82 -14.05 7.69 13.18
C GLN A 82 -14.31 6.76 11.99
N ARG A 83 -13.33 6.67 11.09
CA ARG A 83 -13.25 5.55 10.13
C ARG A 83 -12.74 4.34 10.89
N ASP A 84 -13.59 3.83 11.77
CA ASP A 84 -13.32 2.57 12.43
C ASP A 84 -13.18 1.47 11.36
N VAL A 85 -12.30 0.50 11.62
CA VAL A 85 -12.34 -0.82 11.00
C VAL A 85 -13.60 -1.52 11.50
N VAL A 86 -14.76 -1.03 11.09
CA VAL A 86 -16.06 -1.61 11.43
C VAL A 86 -16.52 -2.39 10.21
N ILE A 87 -16.34 -3.70 10.31
CA ILE A 87 -17.09 -4.66 9.52
C ILE A 87 -18.55 -4.48 9.93
N GLY A 88 -19.27 -3.62 9.21
CA GLY A 88 -20.73 -3.63 9.25
C GLY A 88 -21.23 -5.00 8.82
N ALA A 89 -22.34 -5.47 9.39
CA ALA A 89 -22.96 -6.70 8.91
C ALA A 89 -23.23 -6.58 7.40
N PRO A 90 -22.85 -7.57 6.58
CA PRO A 90 -23.11 -7.52 5.16
C PRO A 90 -24.61 -7.46 4.89
N ASP A 91 -25.00 -6.74 3.84
CA ASP A 91 -26.29 -6.93 3.21
C ASP A 91 -26.33 -8.32 2.57
N LEU A 92 -27.35 -9.09 2.95
CA LEU A 92 -27.61 -10.46 2.50
C LEU A 92 -28.84 -10.52 1.57
N SER A 93 -29.28 -9.38 1.04
CA SER A 93 -30.37 -9.29 0.06
C SER A 93 -30.01 -10.00 -1.25
N ASP A 94 -28.72 -10.01 -1.60
CA ASP A 94 -28.19 -10.78 -2.73
C ASP A 94 -27.92 -12.24 -2.29
N VAL A 95 -28.59 -13.18 -2.95
CA VAL A 95 -28.48 -14.61 -2.63
C VAL A 95 -27.07 -15.14 -2.90
N CYS A 96 -26.37 -14.58 -3.88
CA CYS A 96 -25.08 -15.05 -4.35
C CYS A 96 -23.90 -14.26 -3.79
N PHE A 97 -24.15 -13.10 -3.17
CA PHE A 97 -23.10 -12.22 -2.65
C PHE A 97 -23.42 -11.68 -1.26
N ARG A 98 -22.41 -11.67 -0.38
CA ARG A 98 -22.39 -10.80 0.79
C ARG A 98 -21.96 -9.42 0.32
N VAL A 99 -22.80 -8.41 0.52
CA VAL A 99 -22.55 -7.06 0.03
C VAL A 99 -22.23 -6.13 1.19
N TYR A 100 -21.04 -5.54 1.18
CA TYR A 100 -20.60 -4.54 2.14
C TYR A 100 -20.62 -3.18 1.45
N ASN A 101 -21.67 -2.41 1.72
CA ASN A 101 -21.86 -1.08 1.15
C ASN A 101 -20.86 -0.07 1.70
N GLU A 102 -20.39 0.81 0.82
CA GLU A 102 -19.39 1.85 1.11
C GLU A 102 -18.09 1.27 1.66
N CYS A 103 -17.65 0.14 1.10
CA CYS A 103 -16.44 -0.55 1.54
C CYS A 103 -15.54 -0.83 0.36
N ILE A 104 -14.23 -0.76 0.62
CA ILE A 104 -13.17 -1.22 -0.27
C ILE A 104 -12.28 -2.21 0.46
N ILE A 105 -11.57 -3.03 -0.31
CA ILE A 105 -10.44 -3.80 0.18
C ILE A 105 -9.16 -2.97 0.03
N ILE A 106 -8.40 -2.86 1.11
CA ILE A 106 -7.07 -2.25 1.15
C ILE A 106 -6.02 -3.34 1.34
N SER A 107 -4.75 -3.01 1.10
CA SER A 107 -3.63 -3.95 1.24
C SER A 107 -3.78 -5.22 0.39
N ALA A 108 -4.54 -5.11 -0.71
CA ALA A 108 -4.71 -6.14 -1.72
C ALA A 108 -4.69 -5.49 -3.11
N GLN A 109 -4.08 -6.19 -4.07
CA GLN A 109 -4.08 -5.77 -5.47
C GLN A 109 -5.15 -6.57 -6.21
N PRO A 110 -5.99 -5.93 -7.04
CA PRO A 110 -6.87 -6.65 -7.93
C PRO A 110 -6.05 -7.38 -8.99
N TYR A 111 -6.32 -8.66 -9.20
CA TYR A 111 -5.69 -9.42 -10.29
C TYR A 111 -6.24 -9.00 -11.65
N GLU A 112 -7.43 -8.42 -11.67
CA GLU A 112 -8.08 -7.90 -12.87
C GLU A 112 -8.89 -6.65 -12.53
N ARG A 113 -8.74 -5.60 -13.35
CA ARG A 113 -9.58 -4.39 -13.33
C ARG A 113 -10.34 -4.30 -14.66
N LYS A 114 -11.66 -4.09 -14.60
CA LYS A 114 -12.51 -3.81 -15.75
C LYS A 114 -13.16 -2.43 -15.61
N VAL A 115 -13.22 -1.68 -16.70
CA VAL A 115 -13.86 -0.36 -16.77
C VAL A 115 -15.10 -0.45 -17.66
N ASN A 116 -16.08 0.44 -17.46
CA ASN A 116 -17.36 0.46 -18.17
C ASN A 116 -18.11 -0.89 -18.05
N MET A 117 -18.11 -1.48 -16.85
CA MET A 117 -18.77 -2.75 -16.58
C MET A 117 -19.81 -2.56 -15.47
N GLN A 118 -21.04 -2.99 -15.71
CA GLN A 118 -22.12 -2.85 -14.72
C GLN A 118 -21.95 -3.86 -13.58
N LEU A 119 -22.45 -3.52 -12.38
CA LEU A 119 -22.35 -4.37 -11.19
C LEU A 119 -22.76 -5.83 -11.44
N GLU A 120 -23.89 -6.05 -12.12
CA GLU A 120 -24.38 -7.41 -12.43
C GLU A 120 -23.43 -8.19 -13.34
N GLN A 121 -22.77 -7.52 -14.30
CA GLN A 121 -21.76 -8.14 -15.15
C GLN A 121 -20.51 -8.49 -14.34
N CYS A 122 -20.18 -7.71 -13.30
CA CYS A 122 -19.05 -7.98 -12.42
C CYS A 122 -19.32 -9.16 -11.51
N LYS A 123 -20.52 -9.23 -10.93
CA LYS A 123 -21.00 -10.42 -10.20
C LYS A 123 -20.89 -11.67 -11.06
N GLN A 124 -21.43 -11.64 -12.29
CA GLN A 124 -21.35 -12.76 -13.23
C GLN A 124 -19.91 -13.17 -13.53
N ARG A 125 -19.02 -12.22 -13.82
CA ARG A 125 -17.61 -12.49 -14.11
C ARG A 125 -16.89 -13.13 -12.92
N CYS A 126 -17.13 -12.61 -11.71
CA CYS A 126 -16.56 -13.20 -10.50
C CYS A 126 -17.04 -14.65 -10.32
N MET A 127 -18.32 -14.93 -10.52
CA MET A 127 -18.89 -16.29 -10.42
C MET A 127 -18.36 -17.27 -11.47
N GLN A 128 -17.96 -16.78 -12.64
CA GLN A 128 -17.32 -17.62 -13.67
C GLN A 128 -15.87 -17.96 -13.30
N SER A 129 -15.18 -17.04 -12.62
CA SER A 129 -13.76 -17.18 -12.25
C SER A 129 -13.61 -17.75 -10.84
N GLN A 130 -14.23 -18.89 -10.50
CA GLN A 130 -14.15 -19.47 -9.14
C GLN A 130 -13.06 -20.54 -8.96
N SER A 131 -12.30 -20.86 -10.01
CA SER A 131 -11.29 -21.93 -10.00
C SER A 131 -9.98 -21.49 -10.66
N GLY A 132 -8.85 -21.98 -10.14
CA GLY A 132 -7.51 -21.69 -10.65
C GLY A 132 -6.79 -20.58 -9.89
N ILE A 133 -5.63 -20.14 -10.40
CA ILE A 133 -4.76 -19.12 -9.77
C ILE A 133 -5.45 -17.75 -9.66
N TYR A 134 -6.36 -17.45 -10.59
CA TYR A 134 -7.16 -16.22 -10.63
C TYR A 134 -8.60 -16.46 -10.16
N SER A 135 -8.79 -17.27 -9.12
CA SER A 135 -10.11 -17.48 -8.53
C SER A 135 -10.58 -16.22 -7.80
N CYS A 136 -11.64 -15.58 -8.29
CA CYS A 136 -12.30 -14.45 -7.66
C CYS A 136 -12.87 -14.86 -6.29
N ARG A 137 -12.32 -14.30 -5.22
CA ARG A 137 -12.83 -14.47 -3.85
C ARG A 137 -13.55 -13.24 -3.35
N SER A 138 -13.31 -12.08 -3.96
CA SER A 138 -14.12 -10.89 -3.78
C SER A 138 -13.95 -9.91 -4.94
N LEU A 139 -14.82 -8.91 -4.99
CA LEU A 139 -14.68 -7.79 -5.92
C LEU A 139 -15.03 -6.47 -5.23
N VAL A 140 -14.45 -5.38 -5.71
CA VAL A 140 -14.86 -4.01 -5.39
C VAL A 140 -15.48 -3.39 -6.64
N TYR A 141 -16.67 -2.81 -6.47
CA TYR A 141 -17.34 -2.05 -7.50
C TYR A 141 -17.32 -0.56 -7.18
N ASP A 142 -16.72 0.24 -8.05
CA ASP A 142 -16.81 1.70 -8.04
C ASP A 142 -18.06 2.11 -8.81
N VAL A 143 -19.06 2.61 -8.08
CA VAL A 143 -20.35 3.01 -8.65
C VAL A 143 -20.23 4.27 -9.49
N ALA A 144 -19.34 5.19 -9.11
CA ALA A 144 -19.19 6.47 -9.80
C ALA A 144 -18.50 6.30 -11.16
N ASN A 145 -17.56 5.37 -11.27
CA ASN A 145 -16.74 5.18 -12.47
C ASN A 145 -17.04 3.89 -13.24
N GLU A 146 -18.00 3.07 -12.78
CA GLU A 146 -18.34 1.77 -13.36
C GLU A 146 -17.11 0.84 -13.50
N ILE A 147 -16.28 0.80 -12.44
CA ILE A 147 -15.05 0.01 -12.41
C ILE A 147 -15.23 -1.21 -11.51
N CYS A 148 -14.75 -2.35 -11.97
CA CYS A 148 -14.75 -3.61 -11.23
C CYS A 148 -13.34 -4.11 -11.02
N ASP A 149 -12.96 -4.20 -9.76
CA ASP A 149 -11.69 -4.73 -9.30
C ASP A 149 -11.92 -6.11 -8.69
N PHE A 150 -11.30 -7.13 -9.27
CA PHE A 150 -11.44 -8.52 -8.86
C PHE A 150 -10.24 -8.98 -8.05
N PHE A 151 -10.47 -9.65 -6.93
CA PHE A 151 -9.43 -10.07 -5.98
C PHE A 151 -9.47 -11.57 -5.75
N THR A 152 -8.29 -12.17 -5.54
CA THR A 152 -8.15 -13.60 -5.24
C THR A 152 -8.24 -13.93 -3.74
N ARG A 153 -8.58 -12.95 -2.89
CA ARG A 153 -8.78 -13.10 -1.45
C ARG A 153 -9.96 -12.28 -0.94
N GLN A 154 -10.48 -12.66 0.22
CA GLN A 154 -11.46 -11.88 0.97
C GLN A 154 -10.76 -10.71 1.68
N GLY A 155 -11.53 -9.66 1.98
CA GLY A 155 -11.03 -8.40 2.52
C GLY A 155 -10.92 -8.40 4.04
N ASP A 156 -11.44 -9.43 4.70
CA ASP A 156 -11.23 -9.72 6.11
C ASP A 156 -10.02 -10.64 6.36
N GLN A 157 -9.32 -11.07 5.30
CA GLN A 157 -8.13 -11.92 5.39
C GLN A 157 -6.83 -11.10 5.30
N PRO A 158 -5.98 -11.16 6.33
CA PRO A 158 -4.68 -10.47 6.32
C PRO A 158 -3.82 -10.82 5.08
N PRO A 159 -3.02 -9.87 4.57
CA PRO A 159 -2.87 -8.48 5.03
C PRO A 159 -4.01 -7.56 4.56
N ALA A 160 -4.98 -8.09 3.80
CA ALA A 160 -6.06 -7.29 3.27
C ALA A 160 -7.02 -6.86 4.39
N LYS A 161 -7.56 -5.65 4.27
CA LYS A 161 -8.54 -5.11 5.23
C LYS A 161 -9.70 -4.47 4.50
N LEU A 162 -10.86 -4.47 5.14
CA LEU A 162 -11.99 -3.66 4.70
C LEU A 162 -11.91 -2.27 5.31
N LEU A 163 -12.06 -1.26 4.47
CA LEU A 163 -12.13 0.13 4.87
C LEU A 163 -13.40 0.78 4.32
N LYS A 164 -14.05 1.59 5.16
CA LYS A 164 -15.16 2.44 4.71
C LYS A 164 -14.69 3.48 3.69
N TYR A 165 -15.30 3.44 2.50
CA TYR A 165 -15.05 4.37 1.41
C TYR A 165 -16.34 4.55 0.58
N TYR A 166 -16.81 5.80 0.48
CA TYR A 166 -18.08 6.13 -0.17
C TYR A 166 -18.08 5.78 -1.67
N GLU A 167 -19.27 5.53 -2.22
CA GLU A 167 -19.50 5.20 -3.64
C GLU A 167 -18.86 3.89 -4.12
N HIS A 168 -18.37 3.06 -3.19
CA HIS A 168 -17.80 1.74 -3.48
C HIS A 168 -18.61 0.64 -2.80
N SER A 169 -18.72 -0.51 -3.45
CA SER A 169 -19.34 -1.71 -2.86
C SER A 169 -18.35 -2.85 -2.89
N TYR A 170 -18.10 -3.46 -1.74
CA TYR A 170 -17.29 -4.67 -1.62
C TYR A 170 -18.20 -5.90 -1.60
N LEU A 171 -17.95 -6.89 -2.45
CA LEU A 171 -18.80 -8.08 -2.56
C LEU A 171 -17.97 -9.37 -2.45
N GLU A 172 -18.51 -10.34 -1.71
CA GLU A 172 -17.94 -11.70 -1.56
C GLU A 172 -18.95 -12.75 -2.05
N PRO A 173 -18.55 -13.71 -2.91
CA PRO A 173 -19.42 -14.81 -3.29
C PRO A 173 -19.79 -15.69 -2.07
N THR A 174 -21.07 -15.96 -1.87
CA THR A 174 -21.58 -16.71 -0.70
C THR A 174 -21.17 -18.19 -0.68
N PHE A 175 -20.73 -18.76 -1.81
CA PHE A 175 -20.31 -20.17 -1.94
C PHE A 175 -18.79 -20.38 -1.91
N ALA A 176 -17.99 -19.31 -1.82
CA ALA A 176 -16.54 -19.41 -1.80
C ALA A 176 -15.99 -20.13 -0.54
N ASP A 177 -16.82 -20.33 0.48
CA ASP A 177 -16.47 -21.01 1.74
C ASP A 177 -16.43 -22.55 1.64
N GLY A 178 -16.75 -23.13 0.49
CA GLY A 178 -16.66 -24.57 0.23
C GLY A 178 -15.59 -24.90 -0.80
N TYR A 179 -14.59 -25.71 -0.41
CA TYR A 179 -13.39 -26.13 -1.16
C TYR A 179 -12.19 -25.17 -1.09
N GLY A 180 -11.28 -25.47 -0.14
CA GLY A 180 -9.91 -24.97 -0.24
C GLY A 180 -9.14 -24.63 1.04
N LYS A 181 -9.51 -25.10 2.24
CA LYS A 181 -8.52 -25.14 3.34
C LYS A 181 -7.53 -26.29 3.09
N LEU A 182 -6.65 -26.10 2.12
CA LEU A 182 -5.33 -26.71 2.13
C LEU A 182 -4.33 -25.55 2.19
N SER A 183 -4.23 -24.96 3.38
CA SER A 183 -3.08 -24.14 3.71
C SER A 183 -1.90 -25.10 3.72
N ASN A 184 -1.10 -25.09 2.65
CA ASN A 184 0.21 -25.70 2.66
C ASN A 184 1.05 -24.89 3.65
N THR A 185 0.99 -25.26 4.93
CA THR A 185 2.00 -24.88 5.91
C THR A 185 3.30 -25.59 5.54
N ILE A 186 3.95 -25.10 4.48
CA ILE A 186 5.37 -25.37 4.32
C ILE A 186 6.03 -24.52 5.40
N LEU A 187 6.49 -25.22 6.44
CA LEU A 187 7.49 -24.75 7.38
C LEU A 187 8.70 -24.26 6.59
N LEU A 188 8.67 -23.00 6.17
CA LEU A 188 9.90 -22.26 5.92
C LEU A 188 10.50 -22.05 7.31
N ASN A 189 11.43 -22.94 7.67
CA ASN A 189 12.43 -22.64 8.68
C ASN A 189 13.18 -21.39 8.22
N VAL A 190 12.64 -20.22 8.59
CA VAL A 190 13.32 -18.95 8.44
C VAL A 190 14.45 -18.97 9.45
N SER A 191 15.65 -19.23 8.94
CA SER A 191 16.86 -18.72 9.57
C SER A 191 16.73 -17.19 9.58
N THR A 192 16.18 -16.64 10.66
CA THR A 192 16.13 -15.21 10.96
C THR A 192 17.56 -14.72 11.21
N LYS A 193 18.29 -14.46 10.13
CA LYS A 193 19.55 -13.71 10.14
C LYS A 193 19.61 -12.82 8.91
N GLU A 194 18.63 -11.94 8.75
CA GLU A 194 18.72 -10.87 7.74
C GLU A 194 18.05 -9.55 8.16
N ASP A 195 17.95 -9.28 9.46
CA ASP A 195 17.91 -7.90 9.96
C ASP A 195 19.36 -7.42 10.08
N THR A 196 19.97 -7.08 8.95
CA THR A 196 21.36 -6.60 8.92
C THR A 196 21.46 -5.14 9.35
N ASN A 197 21.09 -4.84 10.59
CA ASN A 197 21.55 -3.63 11.28
C ASN A 197 22.99 -3.87 11.75
N GLN A 198 23.89 -3.90 10.75
CA GLN A 198 25.31 -4.10 10.96
C GLN A 198 25.97 -2.78 11.40
N LYS A 199 27.00 -2.89 12.25
CA LYS A 199 27.85 -1.75 12.62
C LYS A 199 28.47 -1.08 11.38
N THR A 200 28.78 -1.90 10.37
CA THR A 200 29.39 -1.51 9.10
C THR A 200 28.71 -2.27 7.97
N CYS A 201 28.42 -1.60 6.86
CA CYS A 201 27.84 -2.23 5.68
C CYS A 201 28.85 -3.12 4.96
N LYS A 202 28.36 -4.19 4.32
CA LYS A 202 29.18 -5.09 3.49
C LYS A 202 29.61 -4.40 2.20
N GLU A 203 30.65 -4.93 1.57
CA GLU A 203 31.09 -4.50 0.25
C GLU A 203 29.94 -4.54 -0.76
N GLY A 204 29.84 -3.53 -1.62
CA GLY A 204 28.73 -3.34 -2.56
C GLY A 204 27.49 -2.63 -1.98
N THR A 205 27.47 -2.34 -0.69
CA THR A 205 26.38 -1.58 -0.04
C THR A 205 26.89 -0.32 0.63
N VAL A 206 26.08 0.73 0.60
CA VAL A 206 26.33 2.03 1.21
C VAL A 206 25.47 2.24 2.45
N THR A 207 26.01 2.96 3.41
CA THR A 207 25.27 3.35 4.62
C THR A 207 24.27 4.45 4.29
N LYS A 208 23.01 4.24 4.67
CA LYS A 208 21.92 5.21 4.63
C LYS A 208 21.18 5.15 5.97
N TYR A 209 20.22 6.05 6.17
CA TYR A 209 19.45 6.08 7.42
C TYR A 209 17.94 6.00 7.20
N LEU A 210 17.24 5.23 8.04
CA LEU A 210 15.80 5.35 8.20
C LEU A 210 15.51 6.39 9.27
N ARG A 211 14.86 7.48 8.88
CA ARG A 211 14.42 8.55 9.77
C ARG A 211 12.99 8.28 10.22
N THR A 212 12.78 8.23 11.53
CA THR A 212 11.47 8.15 12.17
C THR A 212 11.18 9.48 12.89
N PRO A 213 10.43 10.41 12.27
CA PRO A 213 10.22 11.75 12.81
C PRO A 213 9.28 11.74 14.02
N GLY A 214 9.57 12.55 15.04
CA GLY A 214 8.70 12.67 16.20
C GLY A 214 8.84 11.52 17.20
N PHE A 215 9.95 10.79 17.17
CA PHE A 215 10.25 9.66 18.03
C PHE A 215 11.67 9.70 18.56
N LYS A 216 11.88 9.06 19.72
CA LYS A 216 13.19 8.81 20.31
C LYS A 216 13.33 7.37 20.78
N LEU A 217 14.57 6.90 20.88
CA LEU A 217 14.93 5.69 21.59
C LEU A 217 15.52 6.08 22.95
N ASP A 218 15.00 5.52 24.03
CA ASP A 218 15.60 5.64 25.36
C ASP A 218 16.41 4.36 25.63
N SER A 219 17.74 4.45 25.62
CA SER A 219 18.62 3.31 25.94
C SER A 219 19.81 3.78 26.77
N VAL A 220 20.25 2.92 27.70
CA VAL A 220 21.39 3.19 28.58
C VAL A 220 22.74 3.12 27.85
N SER A 221 22.80 2.49 26.67
CA SER A 221 24.03 2.37 25.88
C SER A 221 24.20 3.54 24.89
N GLN A 222 24.18 4.78 25.41
CA GLN A 222 24.23 5.99 24.60
C GLN A 222 25.51 6.84 24.81
N ILE A 223 25.88 7.59 23.78
CA ILE A 223 26.88 8.67 23.85
C ILE A 223 26.22 9.95 23.35
N ASP A 224 26.27 11.01 24.15
CA ASP A 224 25.69 12.30 23.81
C ASP A 224 26.73 13.24 23.20
N LEU A 225 26.51 13.61 21.94
CA LEU A 225 27.30 14.57 21.17
C LEU A 225 26.55 15.91 21.16
N LYS A 226 26.92 16.79 22.09
CA LYS A 226 26.25 18.10 22.27
C LYS A 226 26.67 19.08 21.18
N ALA A 227 25.72 19.90 20.72
CA ALA A 227 25.89 20.94 19.71
C ALA A 227 26.37 20.44 18.33
N TYR A 228 26.29 19.13 18.07
CA TYR A 228 26.49 18.59 16.73
C TYR A 228 25.25 18.89 15.88
N ASN A 229 25.46 19.27 14.62
CA ASN A 229 24.37 19.34 13.65
C ASN A 229 24.07 17.94 13.08
N LEU A 230 22.99 17.81 12.31
CA LEU A 230 22.54 16.52 11.78
C LEU A 230 23.61 15.82 10.92
N ASP A 231 24.30 16.54 10.03
CA ASP A 231 25.35 15.96 9.17
C ASP A 231 26.51 15.43 10.02
N ALA A 232 26.96 16.19 11.02
CA ALA A 232 28.02 15.76 11.93
C ALA A 232 27.60 14.51 12.74
N CYS A 233 26.33 14.37 13.10
CA CYS A 233 25.78 13.19 13.75
C CYS A 233 25.76 11.97 12.82
N ILE A 234 25.33 12.16 11.57
CA ILE A 234 25.36 11.14 10.52
C ILE A 234 26.80 10.67 10.29
N ASP A 235 27.75 11.60 10.19
CA ASP A 235 29.17 11.28 9.99
C ASP A 235 29.76 10.53 11.18
N ALA A 236 29.50 10.99 12.41
CA ALA A 236 29.97 10.32 13.61
C ALA A 236 29.43 8.88 13.71
N CYS A 237 28.13 8.69 13.45
CA CYS A 237 27.52 7.36 13.47
C CYS A 237 28.02 6.47 12.33
N THR A 238 28.17 7.02 11.12
CA THR A 238 28.66 6.27 9.94
C THR A 238 30.09 5.80 10.14
N ASN A 239 30.96 6.70 10.60
CA ASN A 239 32.37 6.40 10.86
C ASN A 239 32.58 5.61 12.15
N ASN A 240 31.52 5.39 12.96
CA ASN A 240 31.58 4.65 14.21
C ASN A 240 32.59 5.26 15.21
N ILE A 241 32.59 6.58 15.35
CA ILE A 241 33.53 7.36 16.17
C ILE A 241 32.75 8.36 17.05
N ASP A 242 33.16 8.52 18.31
CA ASP A 242 32.62 9.54 19.23
C ASP A 242 33.38 10.88 19.20
N ASP A 243 32.92 11.87 19.98
CA ASP A 243 33.55 13.19 20.15
C ASP A 243 35.04 13.14 20.56
N LYS A 244 35.47 12.03 21.15
CA LYS A 244 36.84 11.81 21.65
C LYS A 244 37.67 10.96 20.70
N GLY A 245 37.18 10.66 19.50
CA GLY A 245 37.87 9.82 18.53
C GLY A 245 37.86 8.33 18.86
N ARG A 246 37.07 7.88 19.85
CA ARG A 246 37.01 6.47 20.27
C ARG A 246 36.02 5.72 19.39
N SER A 247 36.33 4.47 19.07
CA SER A 247 35.41 3.65 18.29
C SER A 247 34.14 3.36 19.08
N PHE A 248 33.00 3.72 18.50
CA PHE A 248 31.68 3.42 19.00
C PHE A 248 30.88 2.72 17.90
N GLY A 249 30.42 1.50 18.15
CA GLY A 249 29.62 0.74 17.18
C GLY A 249 28.21 1.27 17.03
N CYS A 250 28.08 2.45 16.41
CA CYS A 250 26.81 3.12 16.22
C CYS A 250 25.92 2.34 15.26
N ARG A 251 24.69 2.10 15.70
CA ARG A 251 23.63 1.47 14.89
C ARG A 251 22.43 2.39 14.71
N SER A 252 22.19 3.29 15.65
CA SER A 252 21.15 4.31 15.55
C SER A 252 21.56 5.56 16.32
N PHE A 253 20.87 6.67 16.09
CA PHE A 253 20.99 7.87 16.88
C PHE A 253 19.67 8.61 16.98
N VAL A 254 19.52 9.42 18.02
CA VAL A 254 18.43 10.40 18.14
C VAL A 254 19.04 11.78 17.93
N TYR A 255 18.39 12.62 17.14
CA TYR A 255 18.79 14.00 16.91
C TYR A 255 17.67 14.96 17.33
N ASP A 256 18.04 15.98 18.10
CA ASP A 256 17.17 17.07 18.56
C ASP A 256 17.94 18.42 18.51
N GLU A 257 17.37 19.46 19.11
CA GLU A 257 17.99 20.80 19.15
C GLU A 257 19.32 20.88 19.90
N ASN A 258 19.62 19.92 20.78
CA ASN A 258 20.82 19.90 21.62
C ASN A 258 21.98 19.11 20.98
N GLY A 259 21.73 18.40 19.88
CA GLY A 259 22.70 17.56 19.19
C GLY A 259 22.16 16.15 18.99
N CYS A 260 23.01 15.13 19.18
CA CYS A 260 22.58 13.74 19.05
C CYS A 260 23.07 12.80 20.14
N SER A 261 22.23 11.81 20.44
CA SER A 261 22.57 10.64 21.25
C SER A 261 22.80 9.45 20.34
N LEU A 262 24.03 8.92 20.28
CA LEU A 262 24.39 7.74 19.49
C LEU A 262 24.15 6.46 20.30
N PHE A 263 23.58 5.43 19.68
CA PHE A 263 23.28 4.14 20.32
C PHE A 263 23.95 2.95 19.60
N ARG A 264 24.30 1.92 20.38
CA ARG A 264 24.77 0.62 19.85
C ARG A 264 23.65 -0.32 19.45
N GLU A 265 22.42 0.09 19.70
CA GLU A 265 21.21 -0.69 19.56
C GLU A 265 20.30 -0.07 18.49
N VAL A 266 19.33 -0.84 18.06
CA VAL A 266 18.26 -0.40 17.17
C VAL A 266 16.93 -0.58 17.87
N ALA A 267 15.95 0.22 17.46
CA ALA A 267 14.60 0.09 17.91
C ALA A 267 14.00 -1.24 17.42
N THR A 268 13.09 -1.80 18.21
CA THR A 268 12.36 -3.01 17.85
C THR A 268 10.86 -2.71 17.81
N PRO A 269 10.10 -3.26 16.86
CA PRO A 269 8.65 -3.05 16.80
C PRO A 269 7.92 -3.54 18.06
N ARG A 270 8.48 -4.57 18.73
CA ARG A 270 8.02 -5.08 20.02
C ARG A 270 9.15 -5.15 21.04
N GLY A 271 8.78 -5.15 22.32
CA GLY A 271 9.69 -5.37 23.45
C GLY A 271 10.27 -4.09 24.07
N ALA A 272 11.36 -4.23 24.81
CA ALA A 272 11.92 -3.17 25.66
C ALA A 272 12.58 -2.00 24.90
N ARG A 273 12.86 -2.16 23.60
CA ARG A 273 13.54 -1.17 22.75
C ARG A 273 12.57 -0.50 21.76
N GLN A 274 11.32 -0.31 22.15
CA GLN A 274 10.35 0.42 21.34
C GLN A 274 10.65 1.91 21.33
N LEU A 275 10.35 2.55 20.20
CA LEU A 275 10.42 4.00 20.09
C LEU A 275 9.34 4.65 20.96
N LYS A 276 9.69 5.77 21.57
CA LYS A 276 8.77 6.60 22.34
C LYS A 276 8.46 7.88 21.58
N PRO A 277 7.20 8.33 21.55
CA PRO A 277 6.85 9.61 20.95
C PRO A 277 7.64 10.76 21.59
N ASN A 278 8.21 11.63 20.75
CA ASN A 278 8.83 12.89 21.13
C ASN A 278 8.81 13.84 19.92
N LEU A 279 7.93 14.84 19.94
CA LEU A 279 7.71 15.78 18.84
C LEU A 279 8.94 16.62 18.47
N TYR A 280 9.93 16.73 19.36
CA TYR A 280 11.13 17.55 19.18
C TYR A 280 12.36 16.75 18.77
N ALA A 281 12.23 15.43 18.67
CA ALA A 281 13.33 14.53 18.36
C ALA A 281 13.02 13.68 17.11
N ASN A 282 14.08 13.29 16.42
CA ASN A 282 13.99 12.38 15.29
C ASN A 282 14.94 11.21 15.54
N TYR A 283 14.42 10.00 15.41
CA TYR A 283 15.21 8.78 15.52
C TYR A 283 15.74 8.39 14.14
N TYR A 284 17.00 7.99 14.06
CA TYR A 284 17.68 7.58 12.84
C TYR A 284 18.31 6.21 13.05
N GLU A 285 18.06 5.29 12.13
CA GLU A 285 18.62 3.94 12.17
C GLU A 285 19.47 3.66 10.94
N LYS A 286 20.64 3.09 11.16
CA LYS A 286 21.59 2.75 10.10
C LYS A 286 21.06 1.58 9.29
N ILE A 287 20.95 1.76 7.98
CA ILE A 287 20.61 0.73 7.01
C ILE A 287 21.69 0.61 5.93
N CYS A 288 21.80 -0.57 5.34
CA CYS A 288 22.71 -0.84 4.23
C CYS A 288 21.90 -1.06 2.96
N VAL A 289 22.19 -0.28 1.92
CA VAL A 289 21.48 -0.31 0.64
C VAL A 289 22.51 -0.49 -0.48
N GLU A 290 22.17 -1.22 -1.54
CA GLU A 290 23.04 -1.33 -2.72
C GLU A 290 23.33 0.07 -3.31
N ASP A 291 24.61 0.33 -3.61
CA ASP A 291 25.10 1.67 -4.01
C ASP A 291 24.46 2.20 -5.31
N ASP A 292 24.03 1.31 -6.19
CA ASP A 292 23.44 1.65 -7.48
C ASP A 292 21.96 2.00 -7.41
N LEU A 293 21.28 1.76 -6.29
CA LEU A 293 19.82 1.98 -6.18
C LEU A 293 19.44 3.40 -5.76
N ILE A 294 20.21 4.01 -4.84
CA ILE A 294 19.87 5.32 -4.25
C ILE A 294 20.95 6.36 -4.59
N SER A 295 20.53 7.60 -4.88
CA SER A 295 21.46 8.72 -5.08
C SER A 295 22.37 8.95 -3.86
N SER A 296 23.60 9.40 -4.11
CA SER A 296 24.54 9.79 -3.05
C SER A 296 24.00 10.92 -2.17
N GLU A 297 23.21 11.83 -2.76
CA GLU A 297 22.61 12.99 -2.09
C GLU A 297 21.52 12.60 -1.07
N CYS A 298 20.96 11.40 -1.20
CA CYS A 298 19.98 10.89 -0.26
C CYS A 298 20.69 10.29 0.96
N GLN A 299 20.72 10.98 2.09
CA GLN A 299 21.29 10.45 3.32
C GLN A 299 20.28 9.60 4.13
N SER A 300 19.01 9.98 4.10
CA SER A 300 17.96 9.31 4.88
C SER A 300 16.62 9.23 4.17
N VAL A 301 15.80 8.29 4.62
CA VAL A 301 14.48 7.95 4.08
C VAL A 301 13.48 7.91 5.23
N ASN A 302 12.28 8.48 5.04
CA ASN A 302 11.31 8.56 6.14
C ASN A 302 10.56 7.24 6.34
N ARG A 303 10.41 6.87 7.62
CA ARG A 303 9.60 5.75 8.15
C ARG A 303 8.59 6.30 9.15
N PHE A 304 7.39 5.78 9.10
CA PHE A 304 6.26 6.15 9.95
C PHE A 304 5.66 4.86 10.55
N PRO A 305 5.97 4.57 11.83
CA PRO A 305 5.40 3.42 12.52
C PRO A 305 3.88 3.54 12.69
N GLN A 306 3.17 2.43 12.62
CA GLN A 306 1.72 2.35 12.83
C GLN A 306 0.91 3.30 11.94
N MET A 307 1.38 3.52 10.72
CA MET A 307 0.67 4.27 9.69
C MET A 307 0.51 3.41 8.44
N ILE A 308 -0.58 3.63 7.71
CA ILE A 308 -0.85 3.02 6.42
C ILE A 308 -1.31 4.05 5.38
N LEU A 309 -1.15 3.70 4.11
CA LEU A 309 -1.71 4.44 2.99
C LEU A 309 -2.78 3.61 2.29
N VAL A 310 -3.99 4.16 2.21
CA VAL A 310 -5.18 3.47 1.68
C VAL A 310 -5.29 3.64 0.17
N GLY A 311 -5.47 2.54 -0.57
CA GLY A 311 -6.01 2.56 -1.95
C GLY A 311 -5.01 2.65 -3.11
N PHE A 312 -3.69 2.69 -2.85
CA PHE A 312 -2.67 2.89 -3.89
C PHE A 312 -1.68 1.73 -4.06
N ALA A 313 -2.06 0.55 -3.57
CA ALA A 313 -1.27 -0.66 -3.72
C ALA A 313 -1.20 -1.06 -5.20
N GLU A 314 0.00 -1.03 -5.78
CA GLU A 314 0.25 -1.45 -7.15
C GLU A 314 0.93 -2.84 -7.22
N ALA A 315 1.60 -3.26 -6.15
CA ALA A 315 2.08 -4.63 -6.00
C ALA A 315 2.01 -5.10 -4.55
N VAL A 316 1.62 -6.35 -4.33
CA VAL A 316 1.63 -6.98 -3.00
C VAL A 316 2.47 -8.24 -3.05
N VAL A 317 3.57 -8.25 -2.31
CA VAL A 317 4.60 -9.30 -2.37
C VAL A 317 4.95 -9.80 -0.98
N THR A 318 5.48 -11.02 -0.92
CA THR A 318 6.03 -11.57 0.32
C THR A 318 7.48 -11.13 0.48
N ALA A 319 7.80 -10.48 1.60
CA ALA A 319 9.14 -10.09 1.98
C ALA A 319 9.53 -10.72 3.33
N ARG A 320 10.73 -11.31 3.38
CA ARG A 320 11.23 -12.00 4.59
C ARG A 320 11.72 -11.04 5.68
N SER A 321 11.87 -9.76 5.37
CA SER A 321 12.29 -8.72 6.30
C SER A 321 11.84 -7.35 5.79
N PHE A 322 11.84 -6.35 6.68
CA PHE A 322 11.63 -4.95 6.31
C PHE A 322 12.58 -4.51 5.20
N MET A 323 13.87 -4.84 5.32
CA MET A 323 14.88 -4.48 4.32
C MET A 323 14.59 -5.10 2.96
N ARG A 324 14.07 -6.33 2.93
CA ARG A 324 13.66 -6.94 1.66
C ARG A 324 12.46 -6.23 1.04
N CYS A 325 11.50 -5.78 1.84
CA CYS A 325 10.38 -4.97 1.35
C CYS A 325 10.87 -3.63 0.79
N PHE A 326 11.79 -2.99 1.51
CA PHE A 326 12.44 -1.75 1.09
C PHE A 326 13.16 -1.90 -0.27
N GLU A 327 13.97 -2.95 -0.44
CA GLU A 327 14.62 -3.28 -1.71
C GLU A 327 13.64 -3.54 -2.85
N ASN A 328 12.54 -4.26 -2.59
CA ASN A 328 11.51 -4.52 -3.58
C ASN A 328 10.88 -3.21 -4.08
N CYS A 329 10.68 -2.22 -3.20
CA CYS A 329 10.21 -0.89 -3.58
C CYS A 329 11.26 -0.16 -4.45
N LEU A 330 12.54 -0.16 -4.07
CA LEU A 330 13.61 0.46 -4.86
C LEU A 330 13.77 -0.17 -6.26
N LYS A 331 13.64 -1.50 -6.35
CA LYS A 331 13.76 -2.27 -7.60
C LYS A 331 12.42 -2.44 -8.32
N SER A 332 11.37 -1.77 -7.86
CA SER A 332 9.99 -1.93 -8.35
C SER A 332 9.85 -1.77 -9.85
N ARG A 333 10.59 -0.83 -10.45
CA ARG A 333 10.57 -0.59 -11.89
C ARG A 333 11.06 -1.80 -12.70
N GLN A 334 12.02 -2.55 -12.16
CA GLN A 334 12.59 -3.73 -12.81
C GLN A 334 11.76 -4.97 -12.53
N LEU A 335 11.30 -5.13 -11.28
CA LEU A 335 10.64 -6.36 -10.82
C LEU A 335 9.14 -6.38 -11.16
N PHE A 336 8.47 -5.23 -11.12
CA PHE A 336 7.01 -5.11 -11.20
C PHE A 336 6.54 -4.10 -12.26
N ALA A 337 7.46 -3.53 -13.04
CA ALA A 337 7.18 -2.51 -14.04
C ALA A 337 6.44 -1.26 -13.50
N MET A 338 6.65 -0.93 -12.22
CA MET A 338 6.00 0.19 -11.54
C MET A 338 6.99 1.11 -10.84
N ASN A 339 6.58 2.35 -10.52
CA ASN A 339 7.43 3.29 -9.79
C ASN A 339 6.93 3.41 -8.34
N CYS A 340 7.48 2.58 -7.46
CA CYS A 340 7.12 2.61 -6.04
C CYS A 340 7.59 3.92 -5.40
N THR A 341 6.67 4.65 -4.78
CA THR A 341 6.98 5.90 -4.04
C THR A 341 6.82 5.74 -2.54
N SER A 342 6.02 4.76 -2.09
CA SER A 342 5.92 4.37 -0.69
C SER A 342 5.59 2.89 -0.55
N ALA A 343 5.79 2.32 0.63
CA ALA A 343 5.42 0.94 0.90
C ALA A 343 5.07 0.69 2.36
N LEU A 344 4.33 -0.39 2.59
CA LEU A 344 3.94 -0.89 3.91
C LEU A 344 4.62 -2.24 4.15
N TYR A 345 5.11 -2.45 5.37
CA TYR A 345 5.62 -3.74 5.82
C TYR A 345 4.93 -4.19 7.11
N PHE A 346 4.17 -5.28 7.03
CA PHE A 346 3.52 -5.92 8.16
C PHE A 346 4.46 -6.96 8.78
N TYR A 347 4.82 -6.78 10.05
CA TYR A 347 5.83 -7.62 10.70
C TYR A 347 5.34 -9.01 11.06
N GLU A 348 4.04 -9.15 11.30
CA GLU A 348 3.46 -10.40 11.81
C GLU A 348 2.95 -11.32 10.70
N GLU A 349 2.75 -10.76 9.51
CA GLU A 349 2.25 -11.47 8.35
C GLU A 349 3.38 -12.25 7.66
N LEU A 350 3.14 -13.53 7.41
CA LEU A 350 4.13 -14.44 6.81
C LEU A 350 4.17 -14.36 5.28
N GLU A 351 3.07 -13.94 4.66
CA GLU A 351 2.92 -13.83 3.21
C GLU A 351 2.28 -12.49 2.85
N GLN A 352 2.61 -11.96 1.67
CA GLN A 352 2.04 -10.73 1.11
C GLN A 352 2.16 -9.50 2.01
N ASN A 353 3.06 -9.58 2.98
CA ASN A 353 3.31 -8.61 4.03
C ASN A 353 4.01 -7.33 3.57
N CYS A 354 4.38 -7.23 2.29
CA CYS A 354 4.98 -6.04 1.69
C CYS A 354 4.07 -5.47 0.60
N ILE A 355 3.50 -4.29 0.86
CA ILE A 355 2.58 -3.59 -0.05
C ILE A 355 3.33 -2.43 -0.65
N LEU A 356 3.51 -2.42 -1.97
CA LEU A 356 4.19 -1.37 -2.73
C LEU A 356 3.17 -0.43 -3.35
N ASN A 357 3.30 0.87 -3.07
CA ASN A 357 2.37 1.90 -3.52
C ASN A 357 2.98 2.83 -4.56
N SER A 358 2.16 3.25 -5.52
CA SER A 358 2.51 4.28 -6.51
C SER A 358 2.45 5.70 -5.96
N GLU A 359 1.63 5.92 -4.94
CA GLU A 359 1.44 7.22 -4.27
C GLU A 359 2.05 7.24 -2.86
N ASN A 360 2.08 8.43 -2.24
CA ASN A 360 2.60 8.64 -0.90
C ASN A 360 1.72 9.63 -0.10
N ARG A 361 2.07 9.87 1.17
CA ARG A 361 1.36 10.75 2.10
C ARG A 361 1.22 12.18 1.59
N GLN A 362 2.20 12.69 0.84
CA GLN A 362 2.16 14.08 0.36
C GLN A 362 1.14 14.23 -0.76
N THR A 363 1.00 13.22 -1.61
CA THR A 363 0.01 13.23 -2.68
C THR A 363 -1.39 12.83 -2.19
N GLN A 364 -1.47 12.01 -1.13
CA GLN A 364 -2.70 11.39 -0.65
C GLN A 364 -2.89 11.54 0.88
N GLU A 365 -2.77 12.76 1.38
CA GLU A 365 -2.78 13.07 2.82
C GLU A 365 -4.03 12.55 3.55
N ASN A 366 -5.21 12.66 2.93
CA ASN A 366 -6.48 12.23 3.52
C ASN A 366 -6.62 10.70 3.65
N LEU A 367 -5.73 9.94 3.01
CA LEU A 367 -5.73 8.48 2.96
C LEU A 367 -4.54 7.89 3.74
N PHE A 368 -3.73 8.75 4.36
CA PHE A 368 -2.67 8.38 5.28
C PHE A 368 -3.22 8.35 6.71
N VAL A 369 -3.38 7.15 7.26
CA VAL A 369 -4.13 6.91 8.50
C VAL A 369 -3.38 5.99 9.45
N GLU A 370 -3.75 6.03 10.74
CA GLU A 370 -3.18 5.16 11.77
C GLU A 370 -3.68 3.72 11.62
N GLU A 371 -2.79 2.77 11.92
CA GLU A 371 -3.09 1.35 12.05
C GLU A 371 -2.99 0.93 13.52
N ASN A 372 -4.08 0.39 14.06
CA ASN A 372 -4.24 0.14 15.49
C ASN A 372 -4.19 -1.34 15.88
N THR A 373 -4.26 -2.25 14.91
CA THR A 373 -4.35 -3.70 15.17
C THR A 373 -3.03 -4.38 14.89
N ASP A 374 -2.54 -4.24 13.67
CA ASP A 374 -1.33 -4.94 13.24
C ASP A 374 -0.09 -4.07 13.45
N ILE A 375 1.06 -4.74 13.54
CA ILE A 375 2.34 -4.04 13.59
C ILE A 375 2.82 -3.81 12.16
N VAL A 376 2.78 -2.54 11.76
CA VAL A 376 3.10 -2.10 10.41
C VAL A 376 4.04 -0.90 10.44
N ASP A 377 4.93 -0.86 9.46
CA ASP A 377 5.65 0.35 9.11
C ASP A 377 5.30 0.81 7.71
N TYR A 378 4.97 2.09 7.57
CA TYR A 378 4.96 2.78 6.29
C TYR A 378 6.29 3.50 6.07
N PHE A 379 6.81 3.48 4.84
CA PHE A 379 8.01 4.23 4.47
C PHE A 379 7.91 4.83 3.06
N GLU A 380 8.62 5.94 2.84
CA GLU A 380 8.54 6.74 1.61
C GLU A 380 9.87 6.79 0.88
N ILE A 381 9.92 6.41 -0.39
CA ILE A 381 11.11 6.60 -1.23
C ILE A 381 11.11 8.03 -1.77
N SER A 382 11.50 8.99 -0.92
CA SER A 382 11.62 10.41 -1.29
C SER A 382 12.90 10.75 -2.06
N CYS A 383 13.73 9.75 -2.37
CA CYS A 383 15.05 9.95 -2.93
C CYS A 383 15.09 9.69 -4.43
N PRO A 384 15.81 10.53 -5.22
CA PRO A 384 16.02 10.25 -6.63
C PRO A 384 16.74 8.90 -6.79
N LEU A 385 16.08 7.96 -7.48
CA LEU A 385 16.71 6.70 -7.87
C LEU A 385 17.75 6.98 -8.96
N LYS A 386 18.93 6.35 -8.87
CA LYS A 386 19.93 6.45 -9.95
C LYS A 386 19.35 5.79 -11.20
N LYS A 387 19.45 6.46 -12.35
CA LYS A 387 19.11 5.85 -13.64
C LYS A 387 20.10 4.73 -13.91
N GLN A 388 19.67 3.47 -13.84
CA GLN A 388 20.50 2.36 -14.30
C GLN A 388 20.78 2.54 -15.79
N LYS A 389 22.06 2.57 -16.18
CA LYS A 389 22.45 2.47 -17.58
C LYS A 389 22.03 1.09 -18.06
N LYS A 390 21.22 1.01 -19.13
CA LYS A 390 20.97 -0.24 -19.83
C LYS A 390 22.33 -0.79 -20.29
N VAL A 391 22.79 -1.89 -19.71
CA VAL A 391 23.87 -2.70 -20.28
C VAL A 391 23.22 -3.65 -21.26
N VAL A 392 22.81 -3.12 -22.41
CA VAL A 392 22.47 -3.91 -23.60
C VAL A 392 23.00 -3.11 -24.79
N ASP A 393 23.78 -3.79 -25.64
CA ASP A 393 24.42 -3.35 -26.89
C ASP A 393 25.87 -2.86 -26.86
N ASP A 394 26.79 -3.65 -26.27
CA ASP A 394 28.23 -3.59 -26.66
C ASP A 394 28.81 -4.96 -27.06
N LEU A 395 27.95 -5.97 -27.28
CA LEU A 395 28.35 -7.30 -27.78
C LEU A 395 27.75 -7.66 -29.15
N LEU A 396 27.06 -6.73 -29.84
CA LEU A 396 26.44 -6.98 -31.15
C LEU A 396 27.01 -6.15 -32.32
N PHE A 397 28.10 -5.39 -32.12
CA PHE A 397 28.82 -4.70 -33.21
C PHE A 397 30.32 -5.03 -33.24
N LYS A 398 30.66 -6.29 -32.98
CA LYS A 398 31.92 -6.90 -33.41
C LYS A 398 31.64 -8.25 -34.07
N SER A 399 31.09 -8.20 -35.29
CA SER A 399 31.25 -9.27 -36.28
C SER A 399 31.57 -8.64 -37.62
#